data_AF-A0A852L3K8-F1
#
_entry.id   AF-A0A852L3K8-F1
#
_cell.length_a   1.000
_cell.length_b   1.000
_cell.length_c   1.000
_cell.angle_alpha   90.00
_cell.angle_beta   90.00
_cell.angle_gamma   90.00
#
_symmetry.space_group_name_H-M   'P 1'
#
loop_
_entity.id
_entity.type
_entity.pdbx_description
1 polymer ?
#
loop_
_entity_poly.entity_id
_entity_poly.type
_entity_poly.pdbx_seq_one_letter_code
_entity_poly.pdbx_strand_id
1 'polypeptide(L)'
;MGGWEMIQNIGDTTATYKYTSRYILKAGQAVTIWAANAGVTARPPTDLIWKNQNSWDTGKDVKVILKNSQGEEVAQRSTAFKTTACEAEEEEVEEAAEEEEELYHQQVSS
;
A
#
# COMPACT_ATOMS: atom_id res chain seq x y z
N MET A 1 15.33 8.65 13.08
CA MET A 1 15.45 8.08 11.72
C MET A 1 16.64 8.68 10.97
N GLY A 2 17.70 9.14 11.65
CA GLY A 2 18.87 9.65 10.95
C GLY A 2 19.52 8.56 10.10
N GLY A 3 19.76 8.85 8.82
CA GLY A 3 20.37 7.88 7.89
C GLY A 3 19.43 6.81 7.35
N TRP A 4 18.14 6.87 7.67
CA TRP A 4 17.14 5.97 7.09
C TRP A 4 16.82 6.39 5.65
N GLU A 5 16.33 5.44 4.86
CA GLU A 5 15.98 5.66 3.46
C GLU A 5 14.57 5.13 3.18
N MET A 6 13.78 5.91 2.44
CA MET A 6 12.50 5.47 1.89
C MET A 6 12.65 5.36 0.37
N ILE A 7 12.45 4.17 -0.16
CA ILE A 7 12.58 3.85 -1.58
C ILE A 7 11.17 3.70 -2.16
N GLN A 8 10.89 4.42 -3.23
CA GLN A 8 9.65 4.34 -4.00
C GLN A 8 9.97 3.66 -5.34
N ASN A 9 9.22 2.62 -5.69
CA ASN A 9 9.27 1.94 -6.98
C ASN A 9 7.90 2.06 -7.66
N ILE A 10 7.91 2.52 -8.91
CA ILE A 10 6.73 2.70 -9.76
C ILE A 10 7.09 2.17 -11.15
N GLY A 11 6.58 1.00 -11.51
CA GLY A 11 7.08 0.25 -12.67
C GLY A 11 8.60 0.05 -12.58
N ASP A 12 9.32 0.48 -13.61
CA ASP A 12 10.79 0.40 -13.70
C ASP A 12 11.52 1.61 -13.07
N THR A 13 10.78 2.59 -12.54
CA THR A 13 11.36 3.80 -11.96
C THR A 13 11.51 3.66 -10.45
N THR A 14 12.73 3.85 -9.95
CA THR A 14 13.06 3.88 -8.53
C THR A 14 13.52 5.27 -8.10
N ALA A 15 13.00 5.76 -6.98
CA ALA A 15 13.45 6.99 -6.34
C ALA A 15 13.73 6.75 -4.85
N THR A 16 14.77 7.37 -4.30
CA THR A 16 15.14 7.23 -2.88
C THR A 16 15.11 8.58 -2.16
N TYR A 17 14.35 8.64 -1.07
CA TYR A 17 14.34 9.74 -0.11
C TYR A 17 15.21 9.39 1.09
N LYS A 18 16.14 10.27 1.47
CA LYS A 18 17.01 10.06 2.64
C LYS A 18 16.60 10.99 3.77
N TYR A 19 16.34 10.41 4.94
CA TYR A 19 16.10 11.19 6.15
C TYR A 19 17.41 11.84 6.61
N THR A 20 17.37 13.13 6.96
CA THR A 20 18.56 13.84 7.46
C THR A 20 19.07 13.19 8.75
N SER A 21 20.39 13.20 8.99
CA SER A 21 21.00 12.52 10.14
C SER A 21 20.46 12.98 11.50
N ARG A 22 19.91 14.20 11.60
CA ARG A 22 19.33 14.75 12.84
C ARG A 22 17.82 14.53 12.96
N TYR A 23 17.18 13.85 12.00
CA TYR A 23 15.74 13.67 12.01
C TYR A 23 15.28 12.64 13.06
N ILE A 24 14.34 13.06 13.90
CA ILE A 24 13.77 12.26 15.00
C ILE A 24 12.25 12.18 14.79
N LEU A 25 11.74 10.95 14.69
CA LEU A 25 10.30 10.67 14.75
C LEU A 25 9.99 10.17 16.16
N LYS A 26 9.18 10.91 16.93
CA LYS A 26 8.83 10.48 18.29
C LYS A 26 7.76 9.38 18.25
N ALA A 27 7.67 8.60 19.33
CA ALA A 27 6.64 7.59 19.49
C ALA A 27 5.23 8.18 19.32
N GLY A 28 4.36 7.47 18.61
CA GLY A 28 2.98 7.89 18.32
C GLY A 28 2.85 9.04 17.31
N GLN A 29 3.96 9.57 16.76
CA GLN A 29 3.91 10.59 15.73
C GLN A 29 4.02 9.98 14.32
N ALA A 30 3.48 10.71 13.35
CA ALA A 30 3.62 10.41 11.93
C ALA A 30 4.42 11.52 11.22
N VAL A 31 4.99 11.16 10.08
CA VAL A 31 5.62 12.09 9.14
C VAL A 31 5.10 11.82 7.74
N THR A 32 4.85 12.89 6.99
CA THR A 32 4.43 12.83 5.60
C THR A 32 5.52 13.41 4.70
N ILE A 33 5.91 12.62 3.70
CA ILE A 33 6.84 13.04 2.65
C ILE A 33 6.00 13.46 1.44
N TRP A 34 5.98 14.75 1.16
CA TRP A 34 5.24 15.35 0.06
C TRP A 34 6.10 15.46 -1.19
N ALA A 35 5.50 15.28 -2.36
CA ALA A 35 6.14 15.56 -3.64
C ALA A 35 6.48 17.06 -3.79
N ALA A 36 7.48 17.39 -4.59
CA ALA A 36 7.93 18.77 -4.82
C ALA A 36 6.81 19.69 -5.34
N ASN A 37 5.94 19.16 -6.20
CA ASN A 37 4.83 19.87 -6.82
C ASN A 37 3.50 19.72 -6.06
N ALA A 38 3.49 19.19 -4.83
CA ALA A 38 2.26 19.00 -4.06
C ALA A 38 1.62 20.32 -3.57
N GLY A 39 2.31 21.46 -3.71
CA GLY A 39 1.82 22.76 -3.24
C GLY A 39 1.81 22.92 -1.71
N VAL A 40 2.42 21.97 -0.98
CA VAL A 40 2.49 21.99 0.48
C VAL A 40 3.75 22.70 0.95
N THR A 41 3.61 23.57 1.96
CA THR A 41 4.76 24.20 2.63
C THR A 41 5.38 23.23 3.62
N ALA A 42 6.70 23.03 3.55
CA ALA A 42 7.43 22.18 4.49
C ALA A 42 7.25 22.67 5.94
N ARG A 43 6.89 21.74 6.84
CA ARG A 43 6.79 21.97 8.28
C ARG A 43 7.48 20.83 9.05
N PRO A 44 8.83 20.80 9.08
CA PRO A 44 9.55 19.79 9.83
C PRO A 44 9.19 19.82 11.33
N PRO A 45 9.05 18.65 12.00
CA PRO A 45 9.36 17.32 11.48
C PRO A 45 8.20 16.63 10.75
N THR A 46 6.96 17.12 10.85
CA THR A 46 5.77 16.37 10.41
C THR A 46 5.58 16.35 8.90
N ASP A 47 5.92 17.45 8.23
CA ASP A 47 5.72 17.60 6.79
C ASP A 47 7.05 17.91 6.11
N LEU A 48 7.56 16.95 5.34
CA LEU A 48 8.82 17.06 4.62
C LEU A 48 8.56 17.09 3.11
N ILE A 49 9.42 17.76 2.35
CA ILE A 49 9.31 17.88 0.89
C ILE A 49 10.42 17.07 0.22
N TRP A 50 10.03 16.18 -0.69
CA TRP A 50 10.94 15.46 -1.58
C TRP A 50 11.26 16.33 -2.79
N LYS A 51 12.19 17.27 -2.62
CA LYS A 51 12.48 18.37 -3.56
C LYS A 51 12.73 17.97 -5.01
N ASN A 52 13.29 16.78 -5.24
CA ASN A 52 13.66 16.30 -6.57
C ASN A 52 12.68 15.26 -7.12
N GLN A 53 11.51 15.10 -6.51
CA GLN A 53 10.52 14.12 -6.93
C GLN A 53 9.14 14.76 -7.06
N ASN A 54 8.59 14.74 -8.27
CA ASN A 54 7.21 15.15 -8.53
C ASN A 54 6.23 14.04 -8.17
N SER A 55 4.96 14.39 -8.05
CA SER A 55 3.87 13.45 -7.89
C SER A 55 3.87 12.43 -9.02
N TRP A 56 3.56 11.19 -8.70
CA TRP A 56 3.30 10.18 -9.71
C TRP A 56 1.87 10.30 -10.23
N ASP A 57 1.65 9.84 -11.45
CA ASP A 57 0.31 9.79 -12.04
C ASP A 57 -0.60 8.82 -11.28
N THR A 58 -1.89 9.06 -11.34
CA THR A 58 -2.89 8.08 -10.86
C THR A 58 -2.84 6.83 -11.76
N GLY A 59 -3.27 5.68 -11.23
CA GLY A 59 -3.39 4.47 -12.04
C GLY A 59 -2.16 3.56 -12.01
N LYS A 60 -1.16 3.86 -11.18
CA LYS A 60 0.09 3.11 -11.11
C LYS A 60 0.20 2.34 -9.80
N ASP A 61 0.71 1.12 -9.89
CA ASP A 61 1.14 0.36 -8.73
C ASP A 61 2.38 1.02 -8.14
N VAL A 62 2.37 1.22 -6.82
CA VAL A 62 3.47 1.87 -6.09
C VAL A 62 3.91 0.94 -4.99
N LYS A 63 5.21 0.62 -4.97
CA LYS A 63 5.84 -0.07 -3.86
C LYS A 63 6.73 0.91 -3.11
N VAL A 64 6.57 0.99 -1.80
CA VAL A 64 7.40 1.77 -0.89
C VAL A 64 8.12 0.83 0.06
N ILE A 65 9.43 0.97 0.16
CA ILE A 65 10.31 0.22 1.06
C ILE A 65 10.96 1.20 2.02
N LEU A 66 11.00 0.86 3.31
CA LEU A 66 11.69 1.63 4.34
C LEU A 66 12.92 0.84 4.79
N LYS A 67 14.09 1.48 4.70
CA LYS A 67 15.36 0.94 5.17
C LYS A 67 15.89 1.70 6.38
N ASN A 68 16.43 0.96 7.34
CA ASN A 68 17.09 1.56 8.50
C ASN A 68 18.48 2.12 8.14
N SER A 69 19.17 2.71 9.11
CA SER A 69 20.51 3.30 8.90
C SER A 69 21.62 2.28 8.59
N GLN A 70 21.34 0.99 8.74
CA GLN A 70 22.25 -0.10 8.35
C GLN A 70 21.97 -0.61 6.92
N GLY A 71 20.93 -0.08 6.26
CA GLY A 71 20.52 -0.51 4.92
C GLY A 71 19.58 -1.71 4.90
N GLU A 72 19.12 -2.18 6.05
CA GLU A 72 18.20 -3.31 6.18
C GLU A 72 16.77 -2.84 5.92
N GLU A 73 16.00 -3.64 5.18
CA GLU A 73 14.57 -3.41 4.99
C GLU A 73 13.80 -3.74 6.27
N VAL A 74 13.07 -2.75 6.78
CA VAL A 74 12.32 -2.87 8.04
C VAL A 74 10.81 -2.71 7.86
N ALA A 75 10.37 -2.19 6.71
CA ALA A 75 8.96 -2.17 6.33
C ALA A 75 8.80 -2.07 4.81
N GLN A 76 7.71 -2.61 4.29
CA GLN A 76 7.30 -2.45 2.90
C GLN A 76 5.79 -2.25 2.83
N ARG A 77 5.34 -1.44 1.87
CA ARG A 77 3.93 -1.33 1.51
C ARG A 77 3.79 -1.23 -0.01
N SER A 78 2.82 -1.94 -0.57
CA SER A 78 2.46 -1.84 -1.98
C SER A 78 1.01 -1.38 -2.14
N THR A 79 0.74 -0.59 -3.17
CA THR A 79 -0.61 -0.25 -3.62
C THR A 79 -0.86 -0.93 -4.97
N ALA A 80 -2.01 -1.57 -5.12
CA ALA A 80 -2.49 -2.12 -6.38
C ALA A 80 -3.61 -1.22 -6.92
N PHE A 81 -3.45 -0.70 -8.13
CA PHE A 81 -4.50 0.00 -8.83
C PHE A 81 -5.30 -0.97 -9.69
N LYS A 82 -6.57 -1.22 -9.32
CA LYS A 82 -7.48 -2.01 -10.15
C LYS A 82 -8.23 -1.07 -11.08
N THR A 83 -7.93 -1.13 -12.38
CA THR A 83 -8.83 -0.58 -13.40
C THR A 83 -10.02 -1.53 -13.49
N THR A 84 -11.22 -1.05 -13.18
CA THR A 84 -12.46 -1.72 -13.63
C THR A 84 -12.51 -1.59 -15.14
N ALA A 85 -11.94 -2.56 -15.86
CA ALA A 85 -12.46 -2.87 -17.18
C ALA A 85 -13.93 -3.25 -16.98
N CYS A 86 -14.85 -2.69 -17.76
CA CYS A 86 -16.18 -3.26 -17.87
C CYS A 86 -15.99 -4.68 -18.41
N GLU A 87 -16.04 -5.67 -17.51
CA GLU A 87 -16.21 -7.07 -17.88
C GLU A 87 -17.64 -7.15 -18.42
N ALA A 88 -17.76 -7.13 -19.75
CA ALA A 88 -18.92 -7.67 -20.42
C ALA A 88 -18.96 -9.16 -20.04
N GLU A 89 -19.87 -9.49 -19.12
CA GLU A 89 -20.61 -10.74 -19.00
C GLU A 89 -20.01 -11.98 -19.70
N GLU A 90 -19.38 -12.85 -18.91
CA GLU A 90 -19.46 -14.30 -19.13
C GLU A 90 -20.08 -14.91 -17.87
N GLU A 91 -21.34 -15.33 -17.99
CA GLU A 91 -22.08 -16.11 -17.00
C GLU A 91 -21.36 -17.45 -16.78
N GLU A 92 -20.67 -17.61 -15.66
CA GLU A 92 -20.39 -18.93 -15.10
C GLU A 92 -21.63 -19.34 -14.29
N VAL A 93 -22.52 -20.13 -14.91
CA VAL A 93 -23.66 -20.75 -14.23
C VAL A 93 -23.11 -21.69 -13.16
N GLU A 94 -23.26 -21.32 -11.88
CA GLU A 94 -23.06 -22.23 -10.74
C GLU A 94 -24.01 -23.43 -10.89
N GLU A 95 -23.49 -24.59 -11.29
CA GLU A 95 -24.19 -25.87 -11.17
C GLU A 95 -24.26 -26.20 -9.66
N ALA A 96 -25.39 -25.86 -9.04
CA ALA A 96 -25.69 -26.20 -7.67
C ALA A 96 -25.70 -27.74 -7.51
N ALA A 97 -24.65 -28.26 -6.87
CA ALA A 97 -24.68 -29.60 -6.30
C ALA A 97 -25.68 -29.60 -5.14
N GLU A 98 -26.91 -30.04 -5.39
CA GLU A 98 -27.81 -30.46 -4.32
C GLU A 98 -27.30 -31.82 -3.80
N GLU A 99 -26.50 -31.76 -2.72
CA GLU A 99 -26.26 -32.92 -1.88
C GLU A 99 -27.59 -33.32 -1.23
N GLU A 100 -28.10 -34.51 -1.56
CA GLU A 100 -29.15 -35.18 -0.81
C GLU A 100 -28.67 -35.38 0.64
N GLU A 101 -29.01 -34.46 1.54
CA GLU A 101 -29.07 -34.75 2.98
C GLU A 101 -30.30 -35.62 3.28
N GLU A 102 -30.25 -36.89 2.88
CA GLU A 102 -31.12 -37.94 3.44
C GLU A 102 -30.54 -38.42 4.79
N LEU A 103 -30.61 -37.56 5.80
CA LEU A 103 -30.36 -37.95 7.18
C LEU A 103 -31.22 -37.10 8.10
N TYR A 104 -31.86 -37.74 9.08
CA TYR A 104 -32.68 -37.16 10.15
C TYR A 104 -34.18 -36.92 9.88
N HIS A 105 -34.93 -37.99 9.69
CA HIS A 105 -36.24 -38.10 10.38
C HIS A 105 -36.37 -39.45 11.08
N GLN A 106 -35.49 -39.69 12.06
CA GLN A 106 -35.75 -40.68 13.08
C GLN A 106 -36.67 -40.08 14.16
N GLN A 107 -37.86 -40.67 14.24
CA GLN A 107 -38.79 -40.71 15.39
C GLN A 107 -39.45 -39.40 15.84
N VAL A 108 -40.78 -39.34 15.71
CA VAL A 108 -41.69 -39.62 16.85
C VAL A 108 -43.15 -39.88 16.40
N SER A 109 -43.69 -41.02 16.88
CA SER A 109 -45.05 -41.22 17.40
C SER A 109 -46.27 -40.96 16.51
N SER A 110 -47.04 -42.01 16.18
CA SER A 110 -48.16 -42.47 17.02
C SER A 110 -48.73 -43.82 16.55
#